data_AF-A0A4Q4CNS3-F1
#
_entry.id   AF-A0A4Q4CNS3-F1
#
_cell.length_a   1.000
_cell.length_b   1.000
_cell.length_c   1.000
_cell.angle_alpha   90.00
_cell.angle_beta   90.00
_cell.angle_gamma   90.00
#
_symmetry.space_group_name_H-M   'P 1'
#
loop_
_entity.id
_entity.type
_entity.pdbx_description
1 polymer ?
#
loop_
_entity_poly.entity_id
_entity_poly.type
_entity_poly.pdbx_seq_one_letter_code
_entity_poly.pdbx_strand_id
1 'polypeptide(L)'
;MISPAPLPDPEAPLRRALARHRAIATGLLVAMAALLFGSYAIPPGTLPEYWLNLLQAAAKAGVVGGIADWFAVTALFRHPLGLPIPHTAIIPRQKERLGQGLGRFVANHVFTEAEVRRVLGRLDLAGIFRRFMADPAAARPAAEAMAATLPRLLESLEDGRAKRLLGRLLPRMAGGPGGARILARALRALVAGGKHHEVFDLAIAQLRTILGSKEDQLRTAIEGRVRAEGGALVGWLAGAAVARRILSTVNAELAKMEPTDSDLRAAFEVWVREEIDRLENDPERAASVGRALRQ
;
A
#
# COMPACT_ATOMS: atom_id res chain seq x y z
N MET A 1 4.31 26.02 39.22
CA MET A 1 4.88 25.36 38.04
C MET A 1 5.40 24.00 38.51
N ILE A 2 4.66 22.92 38.23
CA ILE A 2 5.08 21.56 38.59
C ILE A 2 5.80 21.01 37.37
N SER A 3 7.14 20.91 37.44
CA SER A 3 7.90 20.23 36.39
C SER A 3 7.44 18.78 36.30
N PRO A 4 7.14 18.25 35.10
CA PRO A 4 6.76 16.85 34.96
C PRO A 4 7.90 15.97 35.46
N ALA A 5 7.59 15.00 36.32
CA ALA A 5 8.55 14.02 36.80
C ALA A 5 9.20 13.32 35.59
N PRO A 6 10.53 13.14 35.57
CA PRO A 6 11.19 12.48 34.45
C PRO A 6 10.61 11.07 34.29
N LEU A 7 10.23 10.75 33.05
CA LEU A 7 9.70 9.43 32.69
C LEU A 7 10.70 8.35 33.16
N PRO A 8 10.22 7.25 33.77
CA PRO A 8 11.09 6.18 34.23
C PRO A 8 11.89 5.62 33.05
N ASP A 9 13.22 5.72 33.14
CA ASP A 9 14.14 5.29 32.09
C ASP A 9 14.10 3.76 31.96
N PRO A 10 13.55 3.22 30.85
CA PRO A 10 13.44 1.77 30.64
C PRO A 10 14.81 1.08 30.55
N GLU A 11 15.89 1.84 30.32
CA GLU A 11 17.25 1.34 30.21
C GLU A 11 18.04 1.36 31.53
N ALA A 12 17.50 1.98 32.59
CA ALA A 12 18.11 2.00 33.91
C ALA A 12 18.56 0.60 34.41
N PRO A 13 17.76 -0.49 34.29
CA PRO A 13 18.21 -1.82 34.70
C PRO A 13 19.39 -2.35 33.87
N LEU A 14 19.39 -2.10 32.56
CA LEU A 14 20.44 -2.53 31.63
C LEU A 14 21.77 -1.83 31.94
N ARG A 15 21.75 -0.52 32.20
CA ARG A 15 22.95 0.24 32.58
C ARG A 15 23.54 -0.21 33.91
N ARG A 16 22.69 -0.52 34.89
CA ARG A 16 23.14 -1.09 36.19
C ARG A 16 23.76 -2.46 36.01
N ALA A 17 23.16 -3.33 35.19
CA ALA A 17 23.71 -4.65 34.89
C ALA A 17 25.08 -4.53 34.20
N LEU A 18 25.20 -3.66 33.19
CA LEU A 18 26.47 -3.40 32.51
C LEU A 18 27.54 -2.88 33.46
N ALA A 19 27.20 -1.91 34.33
CA ALA A 19 28.13 -1.37 35.32
C ALA A 19 28.64 -2.46 36.28
N ARG A 20 27.75 -3.35 36.74
CA ARG A 20 28.12 -4.50 37.58
C ARG A 20 29.05 -5.47 36.86
N HIS A 21 28.72 -5.87 35.64
CA HIS A 21 29.57 -6.79 34.87
C HIS A 21 30.93 -6.17 34.56
N ARG A 22 30.96 -4.88 34.23
CA ARG A 22 32.20 -4.15 34.02
C ARG A 22 33.04 -4.09 35.29
N ALA A 23 32.43 -3.80 36.44
CA ALA A 23 33.12 -3.78 37.74
C ALA A 23 33.71 -5.15 38.10
N ILE A 24 32.96 -6.24 37.88
CA ILE A 24 33.44 -7.61 38.10
C ILE A 24 34.62 -7.91 37.16
N ALA A 25 34.48 -7.63 35.86
CA ALA A 25 35.54 -7.87 34.88
C ALA A 25 36.82 -7.08 35.19
N THR A 26 36.69 -5.78 35.54
CA THR A 26 37.83 -4.97 35.98
C THR A 26 38.42 -5.45 37.29
N GLY A 27 37.58 -5.88 38.25
CA GLY A 27 38.03 -6.43 39.52
C GLY A 27 38.85 -7.71 39.34
N LEU A 28 38.38 -8.61 38.47
CA LEU A 28 39.10 -9.84 38.14
C LEU A 28 40.43 -9.54 37.44
N LEU A 29 40.45 -8.59 36.50
CA LEU A 29 41.69 -8.17 35.83
C LEU A 29 42.71 -7.59 36.82
N VAL A 30 42.25 -6.71 37.73
CA VAL A 30 43.09 -6.14 38.80
C VAL A 30 43.57 -7.23 39.75
N ALA A 31 42.72 -8.20 40.11
CA ALA A 31 43.11 -9.32 40.95
C ALA A 31 44.17 -10.20 40.28
N MET A 32 44.04 -10.52 39.00
CA MET A 32 45.06 -11.27 38.24
C MET A 32 46.37 -10.49 38.13
N ALA A 33 46.30 -9.17 37.92
CA ALA A 33 47.49 -8.32 37.92
C ALA A 33 48.17 -8.30 39.30
N ALA A 34 47.39 -8.17 40.37
CA ALA A 34 47.89 -8.21 41.75
C ALA A 34 48.52 -9.57 42.08
N LEU A 35 47.92 -10.68 41.64
CA LEU A 35 48.51 -12.01 41.79
C LEU A 35 49.83 -12.14 41.02
N LEU A 36 49.89 -11.61 39.80
CA LEU A 36 51.11 -11.62 39.00
C LEU A 36 52.23 -10.82 39.69
N PHE A 37 51.99 -9.57 40.06
CA PHE A 37 52.99 -8.73 40.74
C PHE A 37 53.34 -9.27 42.13
N GLY A 38 52.34 -9.72 42.88
CA GLY A 38 52.53 -10.34 44.19
C GLY A 38 53.38 -11.60 44.13
N SER A 39 53.24 -12.41 43.08
CA SER A 39 54.05 -13.62 42.90
C SER A 39 55.54 -13.35 42.67
N TYR A 40 55.92 -12.16 42.19
CA TYR A 40 57.33 -11.75 42.08
C TYR A 40 57.90 -11.21 43.39
N ALA A 41 57.06 -10.82 44.34
CA ALA A 41 57.48 -10.34 45.67
C ALA A 41 57.71 -11.48 46.67
N ILE A 42 57.42 -12.73 46.29
CA ILE A 42 57.58 -13.90 47.15
C ILE A 42 59.06 -14.29 47.22
N PRO A 43 59.67 -14.41 48.43
CA PRO A 43 61.07 -14.81 48.58
C PRO A 43 61.35 -16.22 48.01
N PRO A 44 62.53 -16.45 47.43
CA PRO A 44 62.92 -17.78 46.95
C PRO A 44 62.97 -18.77 48.12
N GLY A 45 62.26 -19.89 47.99
CA GLY A 45 62.25 -20.99 48.98
C GLY A 45 60.98 -21.12 49.83
N THR A 46 60.00 -20.20 49.73
CA THR A 46 58.74 -20.31 50.50
C THR A 46 57.72 -21.26 49.88
N LEU A 47 57.75 -21.44 48.55
CA LEU A 47 56.85 -22.31 47.81
C LEU A 47 57.66 -23.17 46.82
N PRO A 48 57.20 -24.39 46.50
CA PRO A 48 57.85 -25.18 45.45
C PRO A 48 57.79 -24.45 44.11
N GLU A 49 58.91 -24.45 43.39
CA GLU A 49 59.12 -23.69 42.16
C GLU A 49 58.05 -23.96 41.08
N TYR A 50 57.58 -25.21 40.99
CA TYR A 50 56.50 -25.61 40.10
C TYR A 50 55.20 -24.80 40.32
N TRP A 51 54.77 -24.64 41.57
CA TRP A 51 53.53 -23.92 41.90
C TRP A 51 53.66 -22.42 41.66
N LEU A 52 54.83 -21.85 41.95
CA LEU A 52 55.13 -20.45 41.65
C LEU A 52 55.08 -20.17 40.14
N ASN A 53 55.71 -21.03 39.35
CA ASN A 53 55.72 -20.91 37.89
C ASN A 53 54.31 -21.08 37.30
N LEU A 54 53.51 -22.03 37.82
CA LEU A 54 52.13 -22.21 37.41
C LEU A 54 51.26 -20.98 37.72
N LEU A 55 51.40 -20.41 38.93
CA LEU A 55 50.70 -19.20 39.34
C LEU A 55 51.08 -18.01 38.46
N GLN A 56 52.38 -17.80 38.22
CA GLN A 56 52.88 -16.74 37.35
C GLN A 56 52.38 -16.90 35.91
N ALA A 57 52.42 -18.12 35.36
CA ALA A 57 51.94 -18.39 34.02
C ALA A 57 50.43 -18.13 33.90
N ALA A 58 49.63 -18.62 34.85
CA ALA A 58 48.19 -18.42 34.88
C ALA A 58 47.81 -16.94 35.05
N ALA A 59 48.45 -16.23 35.98
CA ALA A 59 48.20 -14.81 36.20
C ALA A 59 48.62 -13.97 34.98
N LYS A 60 49.78 -14.26 34.38
CA LYS A 60 50.25 -13.62 33.15
C LYS A 60 49.29 -13.84 31.99
N ALA A 61 48.83 -15.08 31.78
CA ALA A 61 47.84 -15.40 30.76
C ALA A 61 46.50 -14.68 31.02
N GLY A 62 46.05 -14.62 32.27
CA GLY A 62 44.82 -13.91 32.67
C GLY A 62 44.89 -12.40 32.39
N VAL A 63 46.00 -11.74 32.72
CA VAL A 63 46.19 -10.31 32.47
C VAL A 63 46.24 -10.01 30.96
N VAL A 64 47.04 -10.76 30.21
CA VAL A 64 47.15 -10.58 28.75
C VAL A 64 45.82 -10.87 28.06
N GLY A 65 45.13 -11.95 28.46
CA GLY A 65 43.81 -12.31 27.94
C GLY A 65 42.75 -11.26 28.22
N GLY A 66 42.71 -10.70 29.42
CA GLY A 66 41.75 -9.65 29.78
C GLY A 66 42.00 -8.33 29.02
N ILE A 67 43.27 -7.96 28.79
CA ILE A 67 43.61 -6.80 27.96
C ILE A 67 43.21 -7.04 26.50
N ALA A 68 43.44 -8.24 25.97
CA ALA A 68 43.09 -8.60 24.60
C ALA A 68 41.56 -8.57 24.38
N ASP A 69 40.78 -9.11 25.32
CA ASP A 69 39.31 -9.06 25.26
C ASP A 69 38.79 -7.61 25.30
N TRP A 70 39.33 -6.78 26.20
CA TRP A 70 39.01 -5.35 26.24
C TRP A 70 39.29 -4.67 24.90
N PHE A 71 40.44 -4.96 24.29
CA PHE A 71 40.82 -4.43 22.99
C PHE A 71 39.85 -4.92 21.90
N ALA A 72 39.49 -6.21 21.87
CA ALA A 72 38.60 -6.78 20.87
C ALA A 72 37.19 -6.17 20.91
N VAL A 73 36.58 -6.11 22.10
CA VAL A 73 35.25 -5.49 22.28
C VAL A 73 35.31 -4.00 21.94
N THR A 74 36.36 -3.31 22.38
CA THR A 74 36.53 -1.89 22.07
C THR A 74 36.69 -1.68 20.57
N ALA A 75 37.53 -2.46 19.88
CA ALA A 75 37.77 -2.39 18.44
C ALA A 75 36.53 -2.76 17.60
N LEU A 76 35.59 -3.54 18.15
CA LEU A 76 34.33 -3.82 17.47
C LEU A 76 33.46 -2.55 17.36
N PHE A 77 33.38 -1.76 18.44
CA PHE A 77 32.47 -0.62 18.56
C PHE A 77 33.11 0.76 18.35
N ARG A 78 34.39 0.92 18.63
CA ARG A 78 35.10 2.21 18.69
C ARG A 78 36.60 2.06 18.46
N HIS A 79 37.31 3.18 18.45
CA HIS A 79 38.77 3.20 18.38
C HIS A 79 39.37 2.98 19.78
N PRO A 80 40.22 1.96 20.00
CA PRO A 80 40.90 1.75 21.27
C PRO A 80 41.83 2.94 21.57
N LEU A 81 41.83 3.41 22.82
CA LEU A 81 42.60 4.58 23.28
C LEU A 81 42.31 5.90 22.51
N GLY A 82 41.25 5.96 21.70
CA GLY A 82 40.95 7.11 20.86
C GLY A 82 41.86 7.27 19.63
N LEU A 83 42.76 6.30 19.38
CA LEU A 83 43.67 6.34 18.24
C LEU A 83 43.03 5.67 17.02
N PRO A 84 43.06 6.30 15.82
CA PRO A 84 42.46 5.75 14.61
C PRO A 84 43.31 4.60 14.04
N ILE A 85 43.33 3.46 14.74
CA ILE A 85 44.05 2.27 14.31
C ILE A 85 43.30 1.65 13.11
N PRO A 86 43.97 1.35 11.99
CA PRO A 86 43.35 0.70 10.86
C PRO A 86 42.74 -0.65 11.27
N HIS A 87 41.58 -1.00 10.71
CA HIS A 87 40.80 -2.22 11.02
C HIS A 87 40.14 -2.28 12.42
N THR A 88 40.05 -1.16 13.14
CA THR A 88 39.20 -1.02 14.34
C THR A 88 37.91 -0.26 14.02
N ALA A 89 37.01 -0.11 15.00
CA ALA A 89 35.64 0.36 14.82
C ALA A 89 34.88 -0.39 13.70
N ILE A 90 34.92 -1.72 13.74
CA ILE A 90 34.40 -2.60 12.68
C ILE A 90 32.90 -2.34 12.41
N ILE A 91 32.08 -2.24 13.47
CA ILE A 91 30.64 -2.01 13.33
C ILE A 91 30.35 -0.64 12.71
N PRO A 92 30.86 0.50 13.25
CA PRO A 92 30.68 1.79 12.61
C PRO A 92 31.13 1.81 11.13
N ARG A 93 32.28 1.21 10.83
CA ARG A 93 32.85 1.20 9.47
C ARG A 93 32.04 0.37 8.47
N GLN A 94 31.35 -0.68 8.92
CA GLN A 94 30.55 -1.57 8.07
C GLN A 94 29.03 -1.39 8.25
N LYS A 95 28.60 -0.27 8.82
CA LYS A 95 27.18 -0.01 9.16
C LYS A 95 26.24 -0.23 7.97
N GLU A 96 26.59 0.26 6.79
CA GLU A 96 25.76 0.11 5.58
C GLU A 96 25.62 -1.36 5.17
N ARG A 97 26.73 -2.11 5.12
CA ARG A 97 26.74 -3.53 4.78
C ARG A 97 25.93 -4.36 5.78
N LEU A 98 26.14 -4.12 7.06
CA LEU A 98 25.40 -4.79 8.14
C LEU A 98 23.92 -4.43 8.12
N GLY A 99 23.58 -3.17 7.85
CA GLY A 99 22.21 -2.70 7.70
C GLY A 99 21.47 -3.36 6.54
N GLN A 100 22.12 -3.46 5.37
CA GLN A 100 21.55 -4.19 4.23
C GLN A 100 21.35 -5.69 4.54
N GLY A 101 22.31 -6.33 5.21
CA GLY A 101 22.20 -7.72 5.64
C GLY A 101 21.05 -7.94 6.62
N LEU A 102 20.94 -7.08 7.64
CA LEU A 102 19.85 -7.12 8.62
C LEU A 102 18.50 -6.87 7.97
N GLY A 103 18.42 -5.92 7.02
CA GLY A 103 17.20 -5.65 6.26
C GLY A 103 16.72 -6.87 5.48
N ARG A 104 17.62 -7.56 4.75
CA ARG A 104 17.28 -8.81 4.06
C ARG A 104 16.87 -9.91 5.04
N PHE A 105 17.55 -10.03 6.18
CA PHE A 105 17.19 -11.01 7.20
C PHE A 105 15.77 -10.79 7.73
N VAL A 106 15.45 -9.56 8.12
CA VAL A 106 14.12 -9.18 8.63
C VAL A 106 13.05 -9.37 7.57
N ALA A 107 13.30 -8.94 6.33
CA ALA A 107 12.36 -9.13 5.22
C ALA A 107 12.07 -10.62 4.94
N ASN A 108 13.10 -11.48 4.99
CA ASN A 108 12.96 -12.88 4.64
C ASN A 108 12.49 -13.78 5.79
N HIS A 109 12.77 -13.42 7.05
CA HIS A 109 12.55 -14.30 8.21
C HIS A 109 11.53 -13.76 9.21
N VAL A 110 11.33 -12.44 9.30
CA VAL A 110 10.39 -11.84 10.27
C VAL A 110 9.08 -11.44 9.59
N PHE A 111 9.14 -10.87 8.39
CA PHE A 111 7.96 -10.52 7.59
C PHE A 111 7.59 -11.60 6.57
N THR A 112 7.46 -12.84 7.03
CA THR A 112 6.95 -13.90 6.14
C THR A 112 5.48 -13.61 5.79
N GLU A 113 5.05 -14.00 4.59
CA GLU A 113 3.64 -13.89 4.17
C GLU A 113 2.70 -14.53 5.20
N ALA A 114 3.12 -15.64 5.81
CA ALA A 114 2.41 -16.32 6.88
C ALA A 114 2.23 -15.43 8.12
N GLU A 115 3.27 -14.72 8.57
CA GLU A 115 3.20 -13.85 9.74
C GLU A 115 2.37 -12.60 9.46
N VAL A 116 2.52 -12.01 8.26
CA VAL A 116 1.70 -10.87 7.82
C VAL A 116 0.22 -11.27 7.76
N ARG A 117 -0.10 -12.43 7.17
CA ARG A 117 -1.47 -12.96 7.10
C ARG A 117 -2.04 -13.24 8.49
N ARG A 118 -1.21 -13.73 9.42
CA ARG A 118 -1.60 -13.97 10.82
C ARG A 118 -1.94 -12.67 11.54
N VAL A 119 -1.14 -11.62 11.35
CA VAL A 119 -1.38 -10.30 11.94
C VAL A 119 -2.63 -9.66 11.31
N LEU A 120 -2.76 -9.68 9.99
CA LEU A 120 -3.95 -9.16 9.30
C LEU A 120 -5.23 -9.92 9.69
N GLY A 121 -5.16 -11.24 9.83
CA GLY A 121 -6.30 -12.04 10.27
C GLY A 121 -6.73 -11.78 11.71
N ARG A 122 -5.85 -11.23 12.56
CA ARG A 122 -6.17 -10.81 13.92
C ARG A 122 -6.72 -9.39 14.00
N LEU A 123 -6.58 -8.60 12.94
CA LEU A 123 -7.10 -7.25 12.88
C LEU A 123 -8.55 -7.26 12.35
N ASP A 124 -9.46 -6.66 13.11
CA ASP A 124 -10.82 -6.39 12.64
C ASP A 124 -10.81 -5.18 11.69
N LEU A 125 -10.33 -5.39 10.47
CA LEU A 125 -10.27 -4.37 9.42
C LEU A 125 -11.66 -3.82 9.11
N ALA A 126 -12.69 -4.67 9.15
CA ALA A 126 -14.07 -4.25 8.94
C ALA A 126 -14.56 -3.31 10.06
N GLY A 127 -14.21 -3.57 11.31
CA GLY A 127 -14.54 -2.71 12.45
C GLY A 127 -13.71 -1.43 12.49
N ILE A 128 -12.44 -1.45 12.06
CA ILE A 128 -11.64 -0.23 11.87
C ILE A 128 -12.28 0.64 10.79
N PHE A 129 -12.61 0.06 9.64
CA PHE A 129 -13.25 0.76 8.54
C PHE A 129 -14.62 1.32 8.94
N ARG A 130 -15.43 0.53 9.67
CA ARG A 130 -16.71 0.98 10.20
C ARG A 130 -16.56 2.17 11.16
N ARG A 131 -15.60 2.11 12.08
CA ARG A 131 -15.31 3.22 13.01
C ARG A 131 -14.84 4.46 12.29
N PHE A 132 -13.97 4.29 11.29
CA PHE A 132 -13.50 5.37 10.44
C PHE A 132 -14.66 6.03 9.66
N MET A 133 -15.53 5.23 9.06
CA MET A 133 -16.71 5.72 8.33
C MET A 133 -17.78 6.32 9.25
N ALA A 134 -17.87 5.85 10.50
CA ALA A 134 -18.82 6.36 11.49
C ALA A 134 -18.38 7.70 12.09
N ASP A 135 -17.11 8.08 11.99
CA ASP A 135 -16.60 9.38 12.43
C ASP A 135 -16.63 10.41 11.28
N PRO A 136 -17.56 11.37 11.28
CA PRO A 136 -17.68 12.36 10.22
C PRO A 136 -16.47 13.29 10.14
N ALA A 137 -15.73 13.49 11.25
CA ALA A 137 -14.56 14.37 11.30
C ALA A 137 -13.35 13.76 10.58
N ALA A 138 -13.24 12.42 10.57
CA ALA A 138 -12.21 11.70 9.82
C ALA A 138 -12.67 11.37 8.39
N ALA A 139 -13.94 11.01 8.21
CA ALA A 139 -14.47 10.55 6.92
C ALA A 139 -14.67 11.68 5.90
N ARG A 140 -15.12 12.88 6.32
CA ARG A 140 -15.38 13.99 5.38
C ARG A 140 -14.12 14.48 4.66
N PRO A 141 -13.01 14.81 5.34
CA PRO A 141 -11.79 15.25 4.65
C PRO A 141 -11.24 14.19 3.70
N ALA A 142 -11.34 12.91 4.08
CA ALA A 142 -10.92 11.80 3.23
C ALA A 142 -11.80 11.66 1.98
N ALA A 143 -13.12 11.77 2.13
CA ALA A 143 -14.07 11.73 1.02
C ALA A 143 -13.88 12.92 0.07
N GLU A 144 -13.67 14.12 0.60
CA GLU A 144 -13.40 15.33 -0.20
C GLU A 144 -12.08 15.22 -0.96
N ALA A 145 -11.01 14.74 -0.32
CA ALA A 145 -9.72 14.51 -0.98
C ALA A 145 -9.84 13.47 -2.11
N MET A 146 -10.60 12.39 -1.89
CA MET A 146 -10.90 11.39 -2.91
C MET A 146 -11.75 11.97 -4.05
N ALA A 147 -12.78 12.77 -3.73
CA ALA A 147 -13.62 13.42 -4.73
C ALA A 147 -12.82 14.41 -5.58
N ALA A 148 -11.88 15.16 -4.99
CA ALA A 148 -11.01 16.09 -5.69
C ALA A 148 -10.00 15.40 -6.63
N THR A 149 -9.62 14.15 -6.34
CA THR A 149 -8.74 13.35 -7.20
C THR A 149 -9.50 12.55 -8.27
N LEU A 150 -10.81 12.40 -8.12
CA LEU A 150 -11.65 11.64 -9.03
C LEU A 150 -11.58 12.12 -10.50
N PRO A 151 -11.61 13.44 -10.81
CA PRO A 151 -11.48 13.92 -12.19
C PRO A 151 -10.15 13.53 -12.85
N ARG A 152 -9.03 13.60 -12.12
CA ARG A 152 -7.71 13.19 -12.64
C ARG A 152 -7.63 11.70 -12.93
N LEU A 153 -8.32 10.89 -12.12
CA LEU A 153 -8.46 9.45 -12.37
C LEU A 153 -9.38 9.18 -13.57
N LEU A 154 -10.41 10.01 -13.77
CA LEU A 154 -11.30 9.94 -14.94
C LEU A 154 -10.59 10.36 -16.23
N GLU A 155 -9.75 11.40 -16.22
CA GLU A 155 -8.90 11.76 -17.36
C GLU A 155 -7.93 10.61 -17.71
N SER A 156 -7.36 9.94 -16.69
CA SER A 156 -6.57 8.71 -16.87
C SER A 156 -7.39 7.51 -17.43
N LEU A 157 -8.73 7.55 -17.42
CA LEU A 157 -9.56 6.51 -18.04
C LEU A 157 -9.63 6.63 -19.56
N GLU A 158 -9.47 7.83 -20.11
CA GLU A 158 -9.47 8.06 -21.56
C GLU A 158 -8.30 7.33 -22.24
N ASP A 159 -7.17 7.19 -21.53
CA ASP A 159 -6.01 6.38 -21.94
C ASP A 159 -6.24 4.85 -21.92
N GLY A 160 -7.46 4.39 -21.64
CA GLY A 160 -7.90 2.99 -21.75
C GLY A 160 -7.36 2.02 -20.69
N ARG A 161 -6.33 2.40 -19.92
CA ARG A 161 -5.75 1.58 -18.84
C ARG A 161 -6.71 1.39 -17.67
N ALA A 162 -7.34 2.48 -17.22
CA ALA A 162 -8.24 2.41 -16.08
C ALA A 162 -9.61 1.81 -16.45
N LYS A 163 -10.02 1.81 -17.74
CA LYS A 163 -11.26 1.17 -18.23
C LYS A 163 -11.27 -0.35 -17.98
N ARG A 164 -10.12 -1.01 -18.14
CA ARG A 164 -9.95 -2.45 -17.84
C ARG A 164 -9.97 -2.75 -16.34
N LEU A 165 -9.44 -1.85 -15.53
CA LEU A 165 -9.44 -1.97 -14.07
C LEU A 165 -10.85 -1.76 -13.50
N LEU A 166 -11.54 -0.70 -13.93
CA LEU A 166 -12.93 -0.46 -13.57
C LEU A 166 -13.84 -1.60 -14.01
N GLY A 167 -13.68 -2.13 -15.24
CA GLY A 167 -14.45 -3.29 -15.70
C GLY A 167 -14.29 -4.55 -14.83
N ARG A 168 -13.16 -4.70 -14.12
CA ARG A 168 -12.93 -5.84 -13.21
C ARG A 168 -13.40 -5.58 -11.77
N LEU A 169 -13.48 -4.32 -11.37
CA LEU A 169 -13.77 -3.90 -9.99
C LEU A 169 -15.25 -3.54 -9.81
N LEU A 170 -15.87 -2.86 -10.79
CA LEU A 170 -17.29 -2.51 -10.78
C LEU A 170 -18.21 -3.71 -10.51
N PRO A 171 -18.06 -4.86 -11.20
CA PRO A 171 -18.92 -6.02 -10.95
C PRO A 171 -18.75 -6.60 -9.55
N ARG A 172 -17.54 -6.51 -8.98
CA ARG A 172 -17.23 -6.99 -7.63
C ARG A 172 -17.78 -6.08 -6.54
N MET A 173 -17.77 -4.77 -6.75
CA MET A 173 -18.30 -3.79 -5.81
C MET A 173 -19.83 -3.64 -5.92
N ALA A 174 -20.39 -3.78 -7.13
CA ALA A 174 -21.82 -3.73 -7.39
C ALA A 174 -22.54 -5.09 -7.20
N GLY A 175 -21.82 -6.14 -6.78
CA GLY A 175 -22.29 -7.53 -6.74
C GLY A 175 -23.35 -7.88 -5.69
N GLY A 176 -24.02 -6.90 -5.07
CA GLY A 176 -25.08 -7.13 -4.10
C GLY A 176 -26.11 -6.00 -4.05
N PRO A 177 -27.29 -6.23 -3.43
CA PRO A 177 -28.36 -5.22 -3.36
C PRO A 177 -27.93 -3.90 -2.70
N GLY A 178 -26.88 -3.90 -1.87
CA GLY A 178 -26.26 -2.68 -1.33
C GLY A 178 -25.34 -1.94 -2.31
N GLY A 179 -24.69 -2.65 -3.24
CA GLY A 179 -23.74 -2.08 -4.21
C GLY A 179 -24.42 -1.17 -5.23
N ALA A 180 -25.62 -1.53 -5.69
CA ALA A 180 -26.44 -0.69 -6.55
C ALA A 180 -26.82 0.64 -5.86
N ARG A 181 -27.15 0.61 -4.56
CA ARG A 181 -27.46 1.82 -3.78
C ARG A 181 -26.23 2.70 -3.53
N ILE A 182 -25.06 2.10 -3.36
CA ILE A 182 -23.79 2.86 -3.22
C ILE A 182 -23.43 3.52 -4.56
N LEU A 183 -23.59 2.79 -5.66
CA LEU A 183 -23.38 3.33 -7.01
C LEU A 183 -24.36 4.48 -7.30
N ALA A 184 -25.63 4.32 -6.95
CA ALA A 184 -26.64 5.37 -7.11
C ALA A 184 -26.32 6.62 -6.28
N ARG A 185 -25.93 6.46 -5.01
CA ARG A 185 -25.47 7.57 -4.15
C ARG A 185 -24.23 8.27 -4.70
N ALA A 186 -23.27 7.52 -5.23
CA ALA A 186 -22.05 8.08 -5.83
C ALA A 186 -22.39 8.87 -7.11
N LEU A 187 -23.25 8.33 -7.98
CA LEU A 187 -23.74 9.01 -9.18
C LEU A 187 -24.53 10.28 -8.81
N ARG A 188 -25.39 10.21 -7.78
CA ARG A 188 -26.14 11.37 -7.28
C ARG A 188 -25.22 12.46 -6.74
N ALA A 189 -24.20 12.12 -5.96
CA ALA A 189 -23.23 13.08 -5.46
C ALA A 189 -22.46 13.77 -6.59
N LEU A 190 -22.13 13.02 -7.64
CA LEU A 190 -21.42 13.52 -8.81
C LEU A 190 -22.30 14.46 -9.66
N VAL A 191 -23.59 14.14 -9.81
CA VAL A 191 -24.58 14.97 -10.52
C VAL A 191 -24.93 16.24 -9.72
N ALA A 192 -25.10 16.13 -8.40
CA ALA A 192 -25.41 17.24 -7.50
C ALA A 192 -24.26 18.27 -7.40
N GLY A 193 -23.02 17.86 -7.67
CA GLY A 193 -21.83 18.71 -7.66
C GLY A 193 -21.66 19.64 -8.86
N GLY A 194 -22.66 19.80 -9.75
CA GLY A 194 -22.57 20.74 -10.87
C GLY A 194 -21.82 20.24 -12.11
N LYS A 195 -21.34 19.00 -12.09
CA LYS A 195 -20.46 18.40 -13.12
C LYS A 195 -21.21 17.63 -14.22
N HIS A 196 -22.53 17.77 -14.28
CA HIS A 196 -23.42 17.03 -15.19
C HIS A 196 -23.12 17.27 -16.67
N HIS A 197 -22.59 18.44 -17.04
CA HIS A 197 -22.19 18.74 -18.41
C HIS A 197 -20.96 17.93 -18.87
N GLU A 198 -19.94 17.80 -18.01
CA GLU A 198 -18.72 17.02 -18.31
C GLU A 198 -19.02 15.51 -18.44
N VAL A 199 -19.95 15.00 -17.63
CA VAL A 199 -20.38 13.59 -17.69
C VAL A 199 -21.21 13.31 -18.94
N PHE A 200 -22.05 14.25 -19.36
CA PHE A 200 -22.81 14.14 -20.60
C PHE A 200 -21.88 14.15 -21.82
N ASP A 201 -20.91 15.06 -21.85
CA ASP A 201 -19.94 15.15 -22.95
C ASP A 201 -19.11 13.86 -23.05
N LEU A 202 -18.70 13.28 -21.91
CA LEU A 202 -18.04 11.98 -21.84
C LEU A 202 -18.96 10.83 -22.33
N ALA A 203 -20.24 10.84 -21.96
CA ALA A 203 -21.21 9.84 -22.37
C ALA A 203 -21.44 9.88 -23.89
N ILE A 204 -21.57 11.08 -24.47
CA ILE A 204 -21.74 11.29 -25.92
C ILE A 204 -20.45 10.93 -26.67
N ALA A 205 -19.27 11.33 -26.18
CA ALA A 205 -17.99 10.96 -26.77
C ALA A 205 -17.83 9.44 -26.83
N GLN A 206 -18.16 8.75 -25.73
CA GLN A 206 -18.05 7.31 -25.67
C GLN A 206 -19.10 6.60 -26.53
N LEU A 207 -20.30 7.17 -26.67
CA LEU A 207 -21.33 6.68 -27.59
C LEU A 207 -20.87 6.80 -29.05
N ARG A 208 -20.22 7.92 -29.43
CA ARG A 208 -19.61 8.11 -30.76
C ARG A 208 -18.51 7.07 -31.03
N THR A 209 -17.65 6.79 -30.06
CA THR A 209 -16.59 5.77 -30.20
C THR A 209 -17.18 4.36 -30.35
N ILE A 210 -18.21 4.03 -29.55
CA ILE A 210 -18.88 2.73 -29.63
C ILE A 210 -19.60 2.55 -30.97
N LEU A 211 -20.33 3.58 -31.43
CA LEU A 211 -20.99 3.57 -32.75
C LEU A 211 -19.97 3.44 -33.89
N GLY A 212 -18.87 4.19 -33.85
CA GLY A 212 -17.81 4.10 -34.87
C GLY A 212 -17.12 2.74 -34.91
N SER A 213 -16.88 2.14 -33.74
CA SER A 213 -16.21 0.82 -33.64
C SER A 213 -17.07 -0.38 -34.04
N LYS A 214 -18.40 -0.21 -34.11
CA LYS A 214 -19.36 -1.28 -34.42
C LYS A 214 -19.99 -1.17 -35.80
N GLU A 215 -19.64 -0.16 -36.59
CA GLU A 215 -20.16 0.00 -37.96
C GLU A 215 -19.82 -1.21 -38.84
N ASP A 216 -18.60 -1.74 -38.74
CA ASP A 216 -18.17 -2.95 -39.44
C ASP A 216 -18.88 -4.21 -38.91
N GLN A 217 -19.08 -4.35 -37.60
CA GLN A 217 -19.80 -5.49 -37.01
C GLN A 217 -21.29 -5.47 -37.32
N LEU A 218 -21.92 -4.30 -37.37
CA LEU A 218 -23.28 -4.14 -37.86
C LEU A 218 -23.36 -4.55 -39.33
N ARG A 219 -22.41 -4.12 -40.16
CA ARG A 219 -22.33 -4.50 -41.58
C ARG A 219 -22.21 -6.00 -41.78
N THR A 220 -21.34 -6.68 -41.01
CA THR A 220 -21.19 -8.15 -41.12
C THR A 220 -22.39 -8.91 -40.56
N ALA A 221 -23.03 -8.42 -39.49
CA ALA A 221 -24.25 -9.02 -38.95
C ALA A 221 -25.45 -8.87 -39.92
N ILE A 222 -25.49 -7.74 -40.63
CA ILE A 222 -26.45 -7.41 -41.68
C ILE A 222 -26.22 -8.32 -42.90
N GLU A 223 -24.97 -8.45 -43.38
CA GLU A 223 -24.61 -9.32 -44.50
C GLU A 223 -24.79 -10.82 -44.19
N GLY A 224 -24.49 -11.25 -42.96
CA GLY A 224 -24.64 -12.63 -42.52
C GLY A 224 -26.11 -13.07 -42.42
N ARG A 225 -27.01 -12.17 -42.01
CA ARG A 225 -28.44 -12.49 -41.87
C ARG A 225 -29.21 -12.45 -43.20
N VAL A 226 -28.75 -11.64 -44.17
CA VAL A 226 -29.25 -11.64 -45.56
C VAL A 226 -28.97 -12.96 -46.28
N ARG A 227 -27.86 -13.62 -45.94
CA ARG A 227 -27.50 -14.91 -46.54
C ARG A 227 -28.29 -16.08 -45.95
N ALA A 228 -28.83 -15.93 -44.75
CA ALA A 228 -29.58 -16.97 -44.03
C ALA A 228 -31.07 -17.00 -44.40
N GLU A 229 -31.67 -15.88 -44.79
CA GLU A 229 -33.09 -15.77 -45.17
C GLU A 229 -33.24 -15.32 -46.63
N GLY A 230 -32.98 -16.23 -47.56
CA GLY A 230 -33.02 -16.00 -49.00
C GLY A 230 -34.44 -15.84 -49.59
N GLY A 231 -35.19 -14.79 -49.22
CA GLY A 231 -36.50 -14.55 -49.84
C GLY A 231 -37.28 -13.27 -49.54
N ALA A 232 -36.89 -12.44 -48.56
CA ALA A 232 -37.66 -11.24 -48.17
C ALA A 232 -36.92 -9.91 -48.43
N LEU A 233 -36.37 -9.75 -49.64
CA LEU A 233 -35.50 -8.63 -50.02
C LEU A 233 -36.13 -7.23 -49.86
N VAL A 234 -37.44 -7.06 -50.05
CA VAL A 234 -38.07 -5.72 -50.14
C VAL A 234 -38.31 -5.06 -48.77
N GLY A 235 -38.80 -5.81 -47.77
CA GLY A 235 -39.10 -5.26 -46.44
C GLY A 235 -37.84 -4.93 -45.63
N TRP A 236 -36.78 -5.71 -45.80
CA TRP A 236 -35.55 -5.52 -45.05
C TRP A 236 -34.59 -4.50 -45.68
N LEU A 237 -34.53 -4.37 -47.02
CA LEU A 237 -33.79 -3.27 -47.65
C LEU A 237 -34.41 -1.91 -47.28
N ALA A 238 -35.73 -1.83 -47.19
CA ALA A 238 -36.43 -0.66 -46.64
C ALA A 238 -36.07 -0.45 -45.15
N GLY A 239 -36.11 -1.49 -44.32
CA GLY A 239 -35.72 -1.41 -42.90
C GLY A 239 -34.25 -1.02 -42.67
N ALA A 240 -33.32 -1.53 -43.48
CA ALA A 240 -31.90 -1.21 -43.41
C ALA A 240 -31.58 0.16 -44.02
N ALA A 241 -32.33 0.60 -45.04
CA ALA A 241 -32.25 1.97 -45.57
C ALA A 241 -32.84 2.98 -44.58
N VAL A 242 -33.95 2.66 -43.93
CA VAL A 242 -34.57 3.46 -42.86
C VAL A 242 -33.67 3.51 -41.64
N ALA A 243 -33.10 2.39 -41.20
CA ALA A 243 -32.14 2.37 -40.11
C ALA A 243 -30.88 3.16 -40.44
N ARG A 244 -30.33 3.03 -41.66
CA ARG A 244 -29.20 3.86 -42.12
C ARG A 244 -29.56 5.34 -42.23
N ARG A 245 -30.78 5.67 -42.64
CA ARG A 245 -31.25 7.05 -42.76
C ARG A 245 -31.54 7.67 -41.40
N ILE A 246 -32.08 6.91 -40.45
CA ILE A 246 -32.22 7.33 -39.05
C ILE A 246 -30.83 7.50 -38.43
N LEU A 247 -29.92 6.55 -38.62
CA LEU A 247 -28.57 6.61 -38.07
C LEU A 247 -27.73 7.73 -38.69
N SER A 248 -27.88 7.99 -40.00
CA SER A 248 -27.22 9.11 -40.67
C SER A 248 -27.85 10.45 -40.34
N THR A 249 -29.17 10.52 -40.10
CA THR A 249 -29.84 11.74 -39.62
C THR A 249 -29.44 12.02 -38.17
N VAL A 250 -29.37 11.00 -37.31
CA VAL A 250 -28.89 11.10 -35.93
C VAL A 250 -27.41 11.49 -35.90
N ASN A 251 -26.55 10.89 -36.72
CA ASN A 251 -25.13 11.26 -36.81
C ASN A 251 -24.92 12.63 -37.45
N ALA A 252 -25.73 13.04 -38.43
CA ALA A 252 -25.66 14.37 -39.05
C ALA A 252 -26.20 15.47 -38.12
N GLU A 253 -27.21 15.18 -37.30
CA GLU A 253 -27.67 16.06 -36.22
C GLU A 253 -26.62 16.13 -35.10
N LEU A 254 -26.07 15.00 -34.65
CA LEU A 254 -24.95 14.94 -33.70
C LEU A 254 -23.64 15.59 -34.21
N ALA A 255 -23.49 15.76 -35.52
CA ALA A 255 -22.36 16.47 -36.14
C ALA A 255 -22.63 17.97 -36.31
N LYS A 256 -23.90 18.40 -36.32
CA LYS A 256 -24.30 19.82 -36.35
C LYS A 256 -24.46 20.43 -34.94
N MET A 257 -24.53 19.59 -33.90
CA MET A 257 -24.66 20.00 -32.50
C MET A 257 -23.35 20.61 -31.98
N GLU A 258 -23.30 21.94 -31.92
CA GLU A 258 -22.34 22.70 -31.11
C GLU A 258 -22.66 22.62 -29.60
N PRO A 259 -21.72 22.99 -28.71
CA PRO A 259 -21.76 22.71 -27.26
C PRO A 259 -22.97 23.21 -26.46
N THR A 260 -23.81 24.07 -27.04
CA THR A 260 -24.84 24.86 -26.36
C THR A 260 -26.29 24.36 -26.51
N ASP A 261 -26.52 23.15 -27.03
CA ASP A 261 -27.91 22.66 -27.20
C ASP A 261 -28.51 22.20 -25.85
N SER A 262 -29.36 23.04 -25.27
CA SER A 262 -29.85 22.97 -23.88
C SER A 262 -30.94 21.91 -23.69
N ASP A 263 -31.73 21.62 -24.72
CA ASP A 263 -32.97 20.84 -24.57
C ASP A 263 -32.71 19.33 -24.44
N LEU A 264 -31.76 18.80 -25.22
CA LEU A 264 -31.31 17.40 -25.08
C LEU A 264 -30.54 17.16 -23.79
N ARG A 265 -29.74 18.15 -23.35
CA ARG A 265 -29.04 18.11 -22.06
C ARG A 265 -30.04 18.10 -20.90
N ALA A 266 -31.06 18.95 -20.94
CA ALA A 266 -32.13 18.96 -19.95
C ALA A 266 -32.93 17.65 -19.94
N ALA A 267 -33.26 17.10 -21.10
CA ALA A 267 -33.94 15.81 -21.20
C ALA A 267 -33.11 14.64 -20.64
N PHE A 268 -31.81 14.61 -20.92
CA PHE A 268 -30.90 13.63 -20.34
C PHE A 268 -30.76 13.78 -18.84
N GLU A 269 -30.69 15.01 -18.34
CA GLU A 269 -30.58 15.28 -16.90
C GLU A 269 -31.82 14.80 -16.13
N VAL A 270 -33.01 15.01 -16.70
CA VAL A 270 -34.27 14.47 -16.17
C VAL A 270 -34.24 12.95 -16.18
N TRP A 271 -33.85 12.34 -17.30
CA TRP A 271 -33.75 10.87 -17.41
C TRP A 271 -32.75 10.26 -16.43
N VAL A 272 -31.57 10.86 -16.25
CA VAL A 272 -30.55 10.40 -15.28
C VAL A 272 -31.06 10.51 -13.86
N ARG A 273 -31.72 11.62 -13.51
CA ARG A 273 -32.31 11.79 -12.17
C ARG A 273 -33.38 10.73 -11.89
N GLU A 274 -34.25 10.49 -12.85
CA GLU A 274 -35.25 9.43 -12.74
C GLU A 274 -34.64 8.02 -12.65
N GLU A 275 -33.59 7.73 -13.44
CA GLU A 275 -32.95 6.41 -13.40
C GLU A 275 -32.20 6.19 -12.07
N ILE A 276 -31.58 7.23 -11.52
CA ILE A 276 -30.99 7.20 -10.17
C ILE A 276 -32.07 6.92 -9.12
N ASP A 277 -33.22 7.62 -9.19
CA ASP A 277 -34.33 7.40 -8.26
C ASP A 277 -34.94 6.00 -8.39
N ARG A 278 -35.05 5.47 -9.61
CA ARG A 278 -35.46 4.09 -9.87
C ARG A 278 -34.44 3.11 -9.28
N LEU A 279 -33.14 3.36 -9.40
CA LEU A 279 -32.10 2.48 -8.84
C LEU A 279 -32.04 2.49 -7.31
N GLU A 280 -32.43 3.59 -6.67
CA GLU A 280 -32.48 3.68 -5.20
C GLU A 280 -33.74 3.04 -4.60
N ASN A 281 -34.88 3.23 -5.26
CA ASN A 281 -36.19 2.89 -4.72
C ASN A 281 -36.80 1.60 -5.29
N ASP A 282 -36.37 1.14 -6.46
CA ASP A 282 -36.84 -0.11 -7.08
C ASP A 282 -35.79 -1.24 -6.96
N PRO A 283 -36.02 -2.24 -6.09
CA PRO A 283 -35.10 -3.36 -5.90
C PRO A 283 -35.00 -4.29 -7.12
N GLU A 284 -36.01 -4.37 -7.99
CA GLU A 284 -35.94 -5.18 -9.22
C GLU A 284 -35.06 -4.51 -10.27
N ARG A 285 -35.16 -3.18 -10.41
CA ARG A 285 -34.31 -2.42 -11.32
C ARG A 285 -32.84 -2.47 -10.88
N ALA A 286 -32.56 -2.29 -9.60
CA ALA A 286 -31.23 -2.45 -9.02
C ALA A 286 -30.66 -3.86 -9.27
N ALA A 287 -31.49 -4.90 -9.15
CA ALA A 287 -31.10 -6.27 -9.45
C ALA A 287 -30.86 -6.52 -10.95
N SER A 288 -31.61 -5.86 -11.84
CA SER A 288 -31.43 -5.95 -13.29
C SER A 288 -30.10 -5.34 -13.74
N VAL A 289 -29.73 -4.16 -13.21
CA VAL A 289 -28.44 -3.51 -13.49
C VAL A 289 -27.29 -4.30 -12.87
N GLY A 290 -27.45 -4.83 -11.66
CA GLY A 290 -26.47 -5.73 -11.05
C GLY A 290 -26.30 -7.07 -11.80
N ARG A 291 -27.27 -7.49 -12.63
CA ARG A 291 -27.14 -8.65 -13.54
C ARG A 291 -26.45 -8.27 -14.84
N ALA A 292 -26.80 -7.13 -15.43
CA ALA A 292 -26.17 -6.63 -16.66
C ALA A 292 -24.68 -6.31 -16.47
N LEU A 293 -24.29 -5.79 -15.30
CA LEU A 293 -22.88 -5.52 -14.95
C LEU A 293 -22.05 -6.79 -14.66
N ARG A 294 -22.69 -7.96 -14.57
CA ARG A 294 -22.01 -9.26 -14.37
C ARG A 294 -21.69 -9.98 -15.67
N GLN A 295 -22.30 -9.61 -16.79
CA GLN A 295 -21.98 -10.11 -18.14
C GLN A 295 -20.84 -9.30 -18.74
#